data_AF-A0A6I3N7E8-F1
#
_entry.id   AF-A0A6I3N7E8-F1
#
_cell.length_a   1.000
_cell.length_b   1.000
_cell.length_c   1.000
_cell.angle_alpha   90.00
_cell.angle_beta   90.00
_cell.angle_gamma   90.00
#
_symmetry.space_group_name_H-M   'P 1'
#
loop_
_entity.id
_entity.type
_entity.pdbx_description
1 polymer ?
#
loop_
_entity_poly.entity_id
_entity_poly.type
_entity_poly.pdbx_seq_one_letter_code
_entity_poly.pdbx_strand_id
1 'polypeptide(L)'
;MLRLTTIFLLCILGFRFSTAQELKPDFKLPSIGKWLEKQDGAPANWLGRKFQHKELREPINVVIIDPFAKSKEEAINKLMAECKRHGYKDKIGHSSGYCAELDSTRLSQLPGEHKRALANKGFIRTNNHGRILGPEFFDGKYIFVGAFSREAFQLFTKAHHAYRSFLIARNDFCQKLSKGETYKIVGQYNLGNNINTNEVTTGDHDGKAILLFANR
;
A
#
# COMPACT_ATOMS: atom_id res chain seq x y z
N MET A 1 55.15 33.64 13.18
CA MET A 1 54.30 32.44 13.30
C MET A 1 52.84 32.87 13.19
N LEU A 2 52.23 32.77 12.01
CA LEU A 2 50.85 33.19 11.75
C LEU A 2 49.97 31.93 11.67
N ARG A 3 49.05 31.75 12.62
CA ARG A 3 48.13 30.59 12.66
C ARG A 3 46.98 30.82 11.66
N LEU A 4 46.93 30.02 10.60
CA LEU A 4 45.72 29.83 9.78
C LEU A 4 44.63 29.20 10.65
N THR A 5 43.47 29.85 10.74
CA THR A 5 42.25 29.24 11.30
C THR A 5 41.28 29.00 10.15
N THR A 6 41.18 27.75 9.72
CA THR A 6 40.25 27.30 8.69
C THR A 6 38.85 27.23 9.29
N ILE A 7 37.93 28.09 8.85
CA ILE A 7 36.51 28.01 9.20
C ILE A 7 35.85 27.01 8.24
N PHE A 8 35.41 25.86 8.77
CA PHE A 8 34.61 24.88 8.04
C PHE A 8 33.14 25.29 8.15
N LEU A 9 32.59 25.86 7.08
CA LEU A 9 31.16 26.18 7.01
C LEU A 9 30.39 24.89 6.67
N LEU A 10 29.75 24.29 7.69
CA LEU A 10 28.89 23.12 7.52
C LEU A 10 27.54 23.57 6.94
N CYS A 11 27.35 23.45 5.63
CA CYS A 11 26.03 23.62 5.00
C CYS A 11 25.11 22.46 5.39
N ILE A 12 24.36 22.62 6.49
CA ILE A 12 23.24 21.73 6.81
C ILE A 12 22.04 22.16 5.95
N LEU A 13 21.94 21.59 4.75
CA LEU A 13 20.69 21.56 3.99
C LEU A 13 19.71 20.64 4.72
N GLY A 14 19.05 21.18 5.73
CA GLY A 14 17.89 20.55 6.36
C GLY A 14 16.74 20.54 5.37
N PHE A 15 16.53 19.42 4.68
CA PHE A 15 15.25 19.14 4.03
C PHE A 15 14.19 19.08 5.12
N ARG A 16 13.50 20.21 5.34
CA ARG A 16 12.25 20.21 6.11
C ARG A 16 11.24 19.45 5.26
N PHE A 17 10.83 18.26 5.72
CA PHE A 17 9.55 17.71 5.32
C PHE A 17 8.49 18.72 5.75
N SER A 18 7.97 19.49 4.80
CA SER A 18 6.72 20.20 4.99
C SER A 18 5.71 19.16 5.46
N THR A 19 5.05 19.41 6.60
CA THR A 19 3.89 18.64 7.02
C THR A 19 2.95 18.59 5.83
N ALA A 20 2.88 17.44 5.16
CA ALA A 20 2.07 17.27 3.97
C ALA A 20 0.65 17.68 4.34
N GLN A 21 0.23 18.84 3.85
CA GLN A 21 -1.14 19.30 3.99
C GLN A 21 -2.02 18.19 3.44
N GLU A 22 -3.02 17.77 4.22
CA GLU A 22 -4.02 16.82 3.77
C GLU A 22 -4.72 17.44 2.57
N LEU A 23 -4.23 17.13 1.37
CA LEU A 23 -4.86 17.53 0.13
C LEU A 23 -6.20 16.81 0.13
N LYS A 24 -7.26 17.55 0.46
CA LYS A 24 -8.63 17.13 0.18
C LYS A 24 -8.76 17.17 -1.33
N PRO A 25 -8.81 16.02 -2.01
CA PRO A 25 -9.02 16.04 -3.43
C PRO A 25 -10.40 16.63 -3.70
N ASP A 26 -10.56 17.38 -4.78
CA ASP A 26 -11.84 17.99 -5.18
C ASP A 26 -12.83 16.94 -5.75
N PHE A 27 -12.73 15.69 -5.30
CA PHE A 27 -13.58 14.59 -5.71
C PHE A 27 -14.06 13.81 -4.50
N LYS A 28 -15.30 13.31 -4.60
CA LYS A 28 -15.91 12.47 -3.59
C LYS A 28 -15.31 11.06 -3.64
N LEU A 29 -15.06 10.49 -2.47
CA LEU A 29 -14.75 9.06 -2.30
C LEU A 29 -15.96 8.35 -1.68
N PRO A 30 -16.19 7.07 -2.01
CA PRO A 30 -17.11 6.22 -1.27
C PRO A 30 -16.58 5.97 0.15
N SER A 31 -17.40 5.39 1.02
CA SER A 31 -16.91 4.81 2.26
C SER A 31 -15.90 3.72 1.95
N ILE A 32 -14.77 3.71 2.65
CA ILE A 32 -13.69 2.73 2.42
C ILE A 32 -13.50 1.91 3.68
N GLY A 33 -13.60 0.59 3.53
CA GLY A 33 -13.28 -0.37 4.58
C GLY A 33 -11.85 -0.20 5.07
N LYS A 34 -11.64 -0.35 6.38
CA LYS A 34 -10.33 -0.08 7.00
C LYS A 34 -9.31 -1.18 6.74
N TRP A 35 -9.77 -2.39 6.44
CA TRP A 35 -8.98 -3.62 6.56
C TRP A 35 -8.92 -4.40 5.25
N LEU A 36 -7.80 -5.08 5.05
CA LEU A 36 -7.79 -6.27 4.22
C LEU A 36 -8.55 -7.36 4.98
N GLU A 37 -9.47 -8.05 4.33
CA GLU A 37 -10.37 -9.02 4.96
C GLU A 37 -10.16 -10.42 4.40
N LYS A 38 -10.33 -11.41 5.26
CA LYS A 38 -10.44 -12.82 4.83
C LYS A 38 -11.82 -13.05 4.18
N GLN A 39 -12.02 -14.22 3.59
CA GLN A 39 -13.31 -14.61 2.98
C GLN A 39 -14.48 -14.61 3.97
N ASP A 40 -14.23 -14.86 5.25
CA ASP A 40 -15.23 -14.80 6.32
C ASP A 40 -15.61 -13.38 6.75
N GLY A 41 -14.95 -12.34 6.20
CA GLY A 41 -15.19 -10.92 6.52
C GLY A 41 -14.39 -10.44 7.73
N ALA A 42 -13.69 -11.31 8.44
CA ALA A 42 -12.83 -10.88 9.52
C ALA A 42 -11.55 -10.21 8.97
N PRO A 43 -11.02 -9.19 9.66
CA PRO A 43 -9.76 -8.56 9.28
C PRO A 43 -8.62 -9.58 9.17
N ALA A 44 -7.80 -9.42 8.14
CA ALA A 44 -6.60 -10.21 7.94
C ALA A 44 -5.58 -9.88 9.03
N ASN A 45 -4.95 -10.93 9.56
CA ASN A 45 -4.07 -10.88 10.72
C ASN A 45 -2.67 -11.45 10.45
N TRP A 46 -2.14 -11.23 9.24
CA TRP A 46 -0.79 -11.65 8.87
C TRP A 46 -0.53 -13.16 9.07
N LEU A 47 -1.52 -13.99 8.69
CA LEU A 47 -1.53 -15.45 8.87
C LEU A 47 -1.41 -15.88 10.35
N GLY A 48 -2.00 -15.09 11.26
CA GLY A 48 -1.96 -15.32 12.71
C GLY A 48 -0.61 -15.01 13.35
N ARG A 49 0.35 -14.43 12.62
CA ARG A 49 1.66 -14.07 13.18
C ARG A 49 1.52 -12.85 14.08
N LYS A 50 2.21 -12.89 15.22
CA LYS A 50 2.26 -11.78 16.16
C LYS A 50 3.41 -10.84 15.84
N PHE A 51 3.18 -9.55 16.04
CA PHE A 51 4.21 -8.51 16.03
C PHE A 51 4.27 -7.86 17.43
N GLN A 52 5.45 -7.90 18.07
CA GLN A 52 5.62 -7.41 19.45
C GLN A 52 4.56 -7.96 20.42
N HIS A 53 4.28 -9.26 20.34
CA HIS A 53 3.26 -9.99 21.12
C HIS A 53 1.79 -9.66 20.82
N LYS A 54 1.52 -8.77 19.87
CA LYS A 54 0.17 -8.34 19.44
C LYS A 54 -0.23 -9.00 18.13
N GLU A 55 -1.54 -9.16 17.90
CA GLU A 55 -2.09 -9.46 16.58
C GLU A 55 -1.73 -8.34 15.61
N LEU A 56 -1.17 -8.69 14.45
CA LEU A 56 -0.85 -7.72 13.41
C LEU A 56 -1.98 -7.65 12.40
N ARG A 57 -2.73 -6.56 12.40
CA ARG A 57 -3.84 -6.33 11.47
C ARG A 57 -3.36 -5.66 10.18
N GLU A 58 -3.86 -6.10 9.04
CA GLU A 58 -3.46 -5.58 7.70
C GLU A 58 -4.37 -4.42 7.27
N PRO A 59 -3.87 -3.16 7.24
CA PRO A 59 -4.67 -2.00 6.88
C PRO A 59 -4.78 -1.80 5.36
N ILE A 60 -5.92 -1.30 4.90
CA ILE A 60 -5.99 -0.62 3.60
C ILE A 60 -5.13 0.64 3.67
N ASN A 61 -4.18 0.76 2.75
CA ASN A 61 -3.17 1.81 2.78
C ASN A 61 -2.89 2.45 1.41
N VAL A 62 -3.60 2.05 0.37
CA VAL A 62 -3.58 2.69 -0.96
C VAL A 62 -5.01 2.77 -1.49
N VAL A 63 -5.34 3.88 -2.16
CA VAL A 63 -6.56 4.03 -2.98
C VAL A 63 -6.13 4.49 -4.36
N ILE A 64 -6.66 3.84 -5.40
CA ILE A 64 -6.34 4.15 -6.80
C ILE A 64 -7.63 4.50 -7.50
N ILE A 65 -7.64 5.62 -8.22
CA ILE A 65 -8.84 6.22 -8.79
C ILE A 65 -8.60 6.41 -10.27
N ASP A 66 -9.51 5.88 -11.07
CA ASP A 66 -9.44 5.92 -12.51
C ASP A 66 -10.73 6.48 -13.12
N PRO A 67 -10.79 7.78 -13.41
CA PRO A 67 -11.95 8.41 -14.05
C PRO A 67 -12.00 8.19 -15.57
N PHE A 68 -10.98 7.57 -16.18
CA PHE A 68 -10.81 7.53 -17.64
C PHE A 68 -11.05 6.16 -18.25
N ALA A 69 -10.96 5.09 -17.47
CA ALA A 69 -11.35 3.77 -17.94
C ALA A 69 -12.85 3.72 -18.25
N LYS A 70 -13.20 3.10 -19.39
CA LYS A 70 -14.58 2.97 -19.86
C LYS A 70 -15.26 1.70 -19.33
N SER A 71 -14.49 0.74 -18.84
CA SER A 71 -14.99 -0.49 -18.26
C SER A 71 -14.13 -0.95 -17.07
N LYS A 72 -14.72 -1.82 -16.24
CA LYS A 72 -14.00 -2.50 -15.15
C LYS A 72 -12.77 -3.24 -15.65
N GLU A 73 -12.91 -3.93 -16.78
CA GLU A 73 -11.81 -4.70 -17.39
C GLU A 73 -10.69 -3.78 -17.89
N GLU A 74 -11.02 -2.64 -18.51
CA GLU A 74 -10.04 -1.65 -18.93
C GLU A 74 -9.26 -1.09 -17.74
N ALA A 75 -9.95 -0.73 -16.66
CA ALA A 75 -9.32 -0.24 -15.44
C ALA A 75 -8.35 -1.28 -14.84
N ILE A 76 -8.78 -2.55 -14.77
CA ILE A 76 -7.94 -3.67 -14.28
C ILE A 76 -6.71 -3.82 -15.17
N ASN A 77 -6.90 -3.94 -16.49
CA ASN A 77 -5.82 -4.18 -17.43
C ASN A 77 -4.80 -3.03 -17.40
N LYS A 78 -5.27 -1.79 -17.35
CA LYS A 78 -4.42 -0.61 -17.21
C LYS A 78 -3.61 -0.64 -15.92
N LEU A 79 -4.26 -0.87 -14.77
CA LEU A 79 -3.57 -0.91 -13.48
C LEU A 79 -2.55 -2.05 -13.39
N MET A 80 -2.91 -3.25 -13.85
CA MET A 80 -2.02 -4.41 -13.82
C MET A 80 -0.82 -4.25 -14.76
N ALA A 81 -1.02 -3.64 -15.94
CA ALA A 81 0.06 -3.28 -16.84
C ALA A 81 1.04 -2.28 -16.19
N GLU A 82 0.51 -1.24 -15.53
CA GLU A 82 1.31 -0.26 -14.81
C GLU A 82 2.08 -0.84 -13.63
N CYS A 83 1.44 -1.70 -12.83
CA CYS A 83 2.12 -2.42 -11.75
C CYS A 83 3.31 -3.22 -12.30
N LYS A 84 3.09 -4.00 -13.36
CA LYS A 84 4.14 -4.79 -14.02
C LYS A 84 5.28 -3.91 -14.55
N ARG A 85 4.94 -2.80 -15.22
CA ARG A 85 5.89 -1.83 -15.79
C ARG A 85 6.78 -1.23 -14.71
N HIS A 86 6.22 -0.94 -13.54
CA HIS A 86 6.92 -0.36 -12.39
C HIS A 86 7.49 -1.40 -11.41
N GLY A 87 7.59 -2.65 -11.84
CA GLY A 87 8.30 -3.72 -11.15
C GLY A 87 7.47 -4.48 -10.10
N TYR A 88 6.20 -4.15 -9.90
CA TYR A 88 5.25 -4.92 -9.09
C TYR A 88 4.58 -5.97 -9.97
N LYS A 89 5.23 -7.14 -10.03
CA LYS A 89 4.75 -8.24 -10.86
C LYS A 89 3.87 -9.15 -10.02
N ASP A 90 2.95 -9.82 -10.70
CA ASP A 90 2.24 -10.95 -10.14
C ASP A 90 3.23 -12.09 -9.82
N LYS A 91 3.29 -12.48 -8.55
CA LYS A 91 4.25 -13.44 -8.00
C LYS A 91 3.54 -14.51 -7.15
N ILE A 92 3.90 -15.77 -7.41
CA ILE A 92 3.51 -16.91 -6.58
C ILE A 92 4.18 -16.88 -5.20
N GLY A 93 3.62 -17.62 -4.24
CA GLY A 93 4.19 -17.82 -2.90
C GLY A 93 3.62 -16.93 -1.81
N HIS A 94 2.56 -16.16 -2.10
CA HIS A 94 1.91 -15.26 -1.13
C HIS A 94 0.51 -15.76 -0.80
N SER A 95 -0.07 -15.46 0.36
CA SER A 95 -1.48 -15.76 0.61
C SER A 95 -2.41 -14.92 -0.28
N SER A 96 -3.56 -15.49 -0.62
CA SER A 96 -4.55 -14.97 -1.57
C SER A 96 -5.99 -15.18 -1.06
N GLY A 97 -6.97 -14.65 -1.81
CA GLY A 97 -8.40 -14.83 -1.50
C GLY A 97 -8.93 -13.78 -0.53
N TYR A 98 -8.26 -12.64 -0.45
CA TYR A 98 -8.69 -11.53 0.40
C TYR A 98 -9.78 -10.68 -0.27
N CYS A 99 -10.50 -9.94 0.57
CA CYS A 99 -11.54 -8.98 0.20
C CYS A 99 -11.29 -7.64 0.89
N ALA A 100 -12.04 -6.61 0.47
CA ALA A 100 -12.12 -5.32 1.14
C ALA A 100 -13.46 -4.68 0.83
N GLU A 101 -13.96 -3.85 1.73
CA GLU A 101 -15.22 -3.14 1.56
C GLU A 101 -15.03 -1.77 0.90
N LEU A 102 -15.92 -1.44 -0.04
CA LEU A 102 -16.10 -0.11 -0.61
C LEU A 102 -17.61 0.18 -0.66
N ASP A 103 -18.09 1.13 0.14
CA ASP A 103 -19.49 1.25 0.53
C ASP A 103 -20.05 -0.10 1.01
N SER A 104 -21.07 -0.63 0.35
CA SER A 104 -21.65 -1.96 0.61
C SER A 104 -21.12 -3.04 -0.33
N THR A 105 -20.17 -2.70 -1.22
CA THR A 105 -19.60 -3.63 -2.19
C THR A 105 -18.35 -4.29 -1.63
N ARG A 106 -18.31 -5.62 -1.70
CA ARG A 106 -17.16 -6.42 -1.32
C ARG A 106 -16.26 -6.68 -2.52
N LEU A 107 -15.09 -6.06 -2.52
CA LEU A 107 -14.12 -6.11 -3.60
C LEU A 107 -13.27 -7.38 -3.55
N SER A 108 -13.09 -8.02 -4.70
CA SER A 108 -12.21 -9.18 -4.84
C SER A 108 -10.75 -8.76 -5.07
N GLN A 109 -9.83 -9.57 -4.56
CA GLN A 109 -8.38 -9.41 -4.78
C GLN A 109 -7.97 -9.58 -6.25
N LEU A 110 -6.96 -8.78 -6.63
CA LEU A 110 -6.10 -8.90 -7.80
C LEU A 110 -4.62 -9.06 -7.37
N PRO A 111 -3.84 -9.96 -7.98
CA PRO A 111 -4.27 -11.06 -8.88
C PRO A 111 -5.23 -12.01 -8.15
N GLY A 112 -6.20 -12.55 -8.88
CA GLY A 112 -7.30 -13.35 -8.33
C GLY A 112 -6.94 -14.83 -8.11
N GLU A 113 -5.83 -15.29 -8.68
CA GLU A 113 -5.43 -16.69 -8.62
C GLU A 113 -4.82 -17.06 -7.27
N HIS A 114 -4.93 -18.35 -6.94
CA HIS A 114 -4.48 -18.89 -5.68
C HIS A 114 -2.96 -18.75 -5.49
N LYS A 115 -2.58 -18.36 -4.27
CA LYS A 115 -1.19 -18.17 -3.80
C LYS A 115 -0.43 -17.04 -4.51
N ARG A 116 -1.11 -15.97 -4.92
CA ARG A 116 -0.53 -14.85 -5.67
C ARG A 116 -0.74 -13.49 -5.00
N ALA A 117 0.21 -12.59 -5.25
CA ALA A 117 0.16 -11.17 -4.87
C ALA A 117 1.05 -10.35 -5.82
N LEU A 118 0.86 -9.02 -5.82
CA LEU A 118 1.81 -8.11 -6.47
C LEU A 118 3.05 -7.96 -5.59
N ALA A 119 4.25 -8.20 -6.13
CA ALA A 119 5.48 -8.01 -5.37
C ALA A 119 6.63 -7.46 -6.22
N ASN A 120 7.49 -6.66 -5.59
CA ASN A 120 8.65 -6.06 -6.26
C ASN A 120 9.87 -6.99 -6.35
N LYS A 121 9.90 -8.06 -5.55
CA LYS A 121 10.94 -9.10 -5.54
C LYS A 121 10.27 -10.46 -5.32
N GLY A 122 11.01 -11.54 -5.54
CA GLY A 122 10.51 -12.89 -5.24
C GLY A 122 10.39 -13.13 -3.74
N PHE A 123 9.50 -14.05 -3.35
CA PHE A 123 9.18 -14.39 -1.96
C PHE A 123 10.45 -14.73 -1.14
N ILE A 124 11.38 -15.53 -1.68
CA ILE A 124 12.66 -15.90 -1.04
C ILE A 124 13.64 -14.74 -0.78
N ARG A 125 13.21 -13.48 -0.91
CA ARG A 125 13.97 -12.27 -0.63
C ARG A 125 13.10 -11.30 0.15
N THR A 126 13.72 -10.43 0.93
CA THR A 126 13.04 -9.24 1.50
C THR A 126 12.38 -8.46 0.38
N ASN A 127 11.06 -8.34 0.44
CA ASN A 127 10.23 -7.79 -0.62
C ASN A 127 9.12 -6.90 -0.06
N ASN A 128 8.67 -5.97 -0.88
CA ASN A 128 7.38 -5.31 -0.67
C ASN A 128 6.37 -6.06 -1.55
N HIS A 129 5.26 -6.45 -0.95
CA HIS A 129 4.15 -7.04 -1.68
C HIS A 129 2.82 -6.44 -1.22
N GLY A 130 1.78 -6.67 -2.00
CA GLY A 130 0.45 -6.25 -1.64
C GLY A 130 -0.62 -6.86 -2.51
N ARG A 131 -1.85 -6.60 -2.11
CA ARG A 131 -3.07 -6.98 -2.80
C ARG A 131 -3.79 -5.71 -3.18
N ILE A 132 -4.25 -5.66 -4.42
CA ILE A 132 -5.18 -4.63 -4.88
C ILE A 132 -6.55 -5.29 -4.94
N LEU A 133 -7.61 -4.56 -4.61
CA LEU A 133 -8.97 -5.07 -4.57
C LEU A 133 -9.88 -4.17 -5.40
N GLY A 134 -10.76 -4.80 -6.18
CA GLY A 134 -11.74 -4.14 -7.02
C GLY A 134 -11.42 -4.22 -8.53
N PRO A 135 -11.79 -3.22 -9.33
CA PRO A 135 -12.38 -1.95 -8.92
C PRO A 135 -13.90 -2.04 -8.72
N GLU A 136 -14.45 -0.98 -8.15
CA GLU A 136 -15.87 -0.66 -8.14
C GLU A 136 -16.10 0.72 -8.76
N PHE A 137 -17.24 0.89 -9.45
CA PHE A 137 -17.59 2.15 -10.09
C PHE A 137 -18.34 3.06 -9.13
N PHE A 138 -17.84 4.27 -8.92
CA PHE A 138 -18.43 5.27 -8.05
C PHE A 138 -18.22 6.67 -8.64
N ASP A 139 -19.30 7.44 -8.74
CA ASP A 139 -19.26 8.86 -9.14
C ASP A 139 -18.45 9.11 -10.44
N GLY A 140 -18.67 8.27 -11.45
CA GLY A 140 -17.99 8.40 -12.74
C GLY A 140 -16.57 7.82 -12.80
N LYS A 141 -16.11 7.08 -11.78
CA LYS A 141 -14.72 6.64 -11.63
C LYS A 141 -14.65 5.18 -11.19
N TYR A 142 -13.63 4.45 -11.64
CA TYR A 142 -13.29 3.15 -11.09
C TYR A 142 -12.32 3.31 -9.92
N ILE A 143 -12.67 2.75 -8.77
CA ILE A 143 -11.89 2.86 -7.53
C ILE A 143 -11.39 1.50 -7.11
N PHE A 144 -10.09 1.41 -6.85
CA PHE A 144 -9.44 0.28 -6.22
C PHE A 144 -8.95 0.67 -4.84
N VAL A 145 -8.82 -0.32 -3.97
CA VAL A 145 -8.11 -0.19 -2.69
C VAL A 145 -6.97 -1.19 -2.64
N GLY A 146 -5.96 -0.92 -1.83
CA GLY A 146 -4.79 -1.79 -1.71
C GLY A 146 -4.26 -1.88 -0.30
N ALA A 147 -3.70 -3.05 0.03
CA ALA A 147 -2.99 -3.32 1.26
C ALA A 147 -1.58 -3.84 0.92
N PHE A 148 -0.56 -3.03 1.24
CA PHE A 148 0.84 -3.33 0.96
C PHE A 148 1.65 -3.45 2.24
N SER A 149 2.46 -4.51 2.33
CA SER A 149 3.36 -4.75 3.46
C SER A 149 4.75 -5.18 2.99
N ARG A 150 5.75 -4.90 3.82
CA ARG A 150 7.13 -5.34 3.63
C ARG A 150 7.39 -6.50 4.55
N GLU A 151 7.96 -7.54 3.97
CA GLU A 151 8.47 -8.69 4.70
C GLU A 151 9.98 -8.82 4.54
N ALA A 152 10.65 -9.31 5.59
CA ALA A 152 12.03 -9.74 5.52
C ALA A 152 12.12 -11.25 5.45
N PHE A 153 12.82 -11.74 4.43
CA PHE A 153 13.16 -13.15 4.34
C PHE A 153 14.26 -13.49 5.35
N GLN A 154 14.09 -14.60 6.08
CA GLN A 154 15.02 -15.07 7.10
C GLN A 154 15.40 -16.52 6.79
N LEU A 155 16.68 -16.73 6.43
CA LEU A 155 17.18 -18.02 5.92
C LEU A 155 17.30 -19.12 7.01
N PHE A 156 17.16 -18.79 8.30
CA PHE A 156 17.40 -19.72 9.41
C PHE A 156 16.35 -19.70 10.53
N THR A 157 15.12 -19.27 10.23
CA THR A 157 14.03 -19.26 11.22
C THR A 157 12.85 -20.09 10.72
N LYS A 158 12.08 -20.69 11.64
CA LYS A 158 10.79 -21.33 11.32
C LYS A 158 9.81 -20.32 10.68
N ALA A 159 10.05 -19.04 10.92
CA ALA A 159 9.31 -17.91 10.42
C ALA A 159 10.04 -17.29 9.22
N HIS A 160 10.10 -17.99 8.08
CA HIS A 160 10.83 -17.55 6.88
C HIS A 160 10.55 -16.09 6.46
N HIS A 161 9.37 -15.53 6.80
CA HIS A 161 8.97 -14.16 6.49
C HIS A 161 8.52 -13.43 7.76
N ALA A 162 9.23 -12.40 8.14
CA ALA A 162 8.86 -11.54 9.26
C ALA A 162 8.30 -10.21 8.73
N TYR A 163 7.20 -9.74 9.31
CA TYR A 163 6.70 -8.39 9.07
C TYR A 163 7.79 -7.36 9.37
N ARG A 164 7.87 -6.33 8.53
CA ARG A 164 8.77 -5.19 8.72
C ARG A 164 8.09 -3.84 8.71
N SER A 165 7.21 -3.58 7.75
CA SER A 165 6.64 -2.24 7.59
C SER A 165 5.47 -2.23 6.61
N PHE A 166 4.38 -1.54 6.96
CA PHE A 166 3.36 -1.13 5.99
C PHE A 166 3.77 0.16 5.27
N LEU A 167 4.36 1.14 5.97
CA LEU A 167 4.73 2.43 5.39
C LEU A 167 5.72 2.31 4.23
N ILE A 168 6.79 1.51 4.39
CA ILE A 168 7.82 1.34 3.36
C ILE A 168 7.21 0.70 2.11
N ALA A 169 6.35 -0.29 2.27
CA ALA A 169 5.74 -0.98 1.14
C ALA A 169 4.74 -0.09 0.40
N ARG A 170 3.85 0.58 1.15
CA ARG A 170 2.91 1.58 0.61
C ARG A 170 3.64 2.67 -0.17
N ASN A 171 4.64 3.30 0.46
CA ASN A 171 5.34 4.42 -0.13
C ASN A 171 6.14 3.99 -1.37
N ASP A 172 6.84 2.84 -1.33
CA ASP A 172 7.57 2.33 -2.51
C ASP A 172 6.62 2.01 -3.67
N PHE A 173 5.46 1.39 -3.41
CA PHE A 173 4.46 1.11 -4.43
C PHE A 173 3.94 2.40 -5.07
N CYS A 174 3.43 3.33 -4.26
CA CYS A 174 2.84 4.57 -4.77
C CYS A 174 3.86 5.45 -5.49
N GLN A 175 5.09 5.60 -4.94
CA GLN A 175 6.14 6.39 -5.58
C GLN A 175 6.58 5.79 -6.92
N LYS A 176 6.60 4.46 -7.05
CA LYS A 176 6.96 3.81 -8.31
C LYS A 176 5.89 4.04 -9.37
N LEU A 177 4.62 3.80 -9.04
CA LEU A 177 3.52 4.09 -9.97
C LEU A 177 3.48 5.58 -10.36
N SER A 178 3.74 6.49 -9.40
CA SER A 178 3.68 7.94 -9.65
C SER A 178 4.82 8.51 -10.49
N LYS A 179 5.90 7.75 -10.68
CA LYS A 179 7.00 8.12 -11.59
C LYS A 179 6.58 8.02 -13.06
N GLY A 180 5.60 7.18 -13.37
CA GLY A 180 5.01 7.11 -14.70
C GLY A 180 4.10 8.30 -14.99
N GLU A 181 3.53 8.33 -16.20
CA GLU A 181 2.55 9.35 -16.59
C GLU A 181 1.12 8.96 -16.18
N THR A 182 0.84 7.65 -16.10
CA THR A 182 -0.50 7.08 -15.94
C THR A 182 -1.14 7.38 -14.59
N TYR A 183 -0.41 7.35 -13.49
CA TYR A 183 -0.93 7.61 -12.14
C TYR A 183 -0.10 8.69 -11.46
N LYS A 184 -0.74 9.55 -10.67
CA LYS A 184 -0.07 10.56 -9.82
C LYS A 184 -0.57 10.50 -8.40
N ILE A 185 0.33 10.77 -7.45
CA ILE A 185 -0.07 10.97 -6.06
C ILE A 185 -0.76 12.32 -5.97
N VAL A 186 -2.03 12.33 -5.55
CA VAL A 186 -2.83 13.55 -5.41
C VAL A 186 -3.13 13.90 -3.96
N GLY A 187 -2.76 13.03 -3.02
CA GLY A 187 -2.95 13.29 -1.60
C GLY A 187 -2.92 12.03 -0.74
N GLN A 188 -3.45 12.17 0.46
CA GLN A 188 -3.67 11.09 1.42
C GLN A 188 -5.08 11.18 1.97
N TYR A 189 -5.67 10.04 2.31
CA TYR A 189 -6.98 9.96 2.93
C TYR A 189 -6.87 9.29 4.29
N ASN A 190 -7.32 9.99 5.34
CA ASN A 190 -7.30 9.46 6.69
C ASN A 190 -8.42 8.42 6.90
N LEU A 191 -8.04 7.15 7.05
CA LEU A 191 -8.97 6.06 7.33
C LEU A 191 -9.10 5.75 8.83
N GLY A 192 -8.27 6.38 9.68
CA GLY A 192 -8.23 6.11 11.11
C GLY A 192 -8.02 4.62 11.40
N ASN A 193 -7.15 3.98 10.62
CA ASN A 193 -6.81 2.56 10.72
C ASN A 193 -5.40 2.32 11.28
N ASN A 194 -4.88 3.28 12.06
CA ASN A 194 -3.73 3.08 12.95
C ASN A 194 -4.22 2.63 14.32
N ILE A 195 -4.01 1.35 14.65
CA ILE A 195 -4.36 0.81 15.96
C ILE A 195 -3.11 0.32 16.68
N ASN A 196 -3.08 0.52 18.00
CA ASN A 196 -2.01 0.02 18.86
C ASN A 196 -2.55 -0.17 20.29
N THR A 197 -3.35 -1.21 20.48
CA THR A 197 -3.84 -1.62 21.80
C THR A 197 -2.86 -2.61 22.46
N ASN A 198 -3.21 -3.23 23.58
CA ASN A 198 -2.40 -4.27 24.19
C ASN A 198 -2.45 -5.59 23.39
N GLU A 199 -3.51 -5.79 22.60
CA GLU A 199 -3.82 -7.04 21.90
C GLU A 199 -3.58 -6.94 20.40
N VAL A 200 -3.82 -5.78 19.78
CA VAL A 200 -3.80 -5.60 18.32
C VAL A 200 -2.98 -4.37 17.93
N THR A 201 -2.22 -4.50 16.84
CA THR A 201 -1.44 -3.42 16.25
C THR A 201 -1.49 -3.43 14.73
N THR A 202 -1.35 -2.26 14.11
CA THR A 202 -1.05 -2.09 12.69
C THR A 202 0.42 -1.74 12.46
N GLY A 203 1.29 -2.12 13.38
CA GLY A 203 2.73 -1.93 13.26
C GLY A 203 3.10 -0.44 13.12
N ASP A 204 3.71 -0.09 11.99
CA ASP A 204 4.17 1.28 11.72
C ASP A 204 3.16 2.11 10.90
N HIS A 205 2.00 1.56 10.57
CA HIS A 205 1.01 2.25 9.73
C HIS A 205 0.49 3.54 10.39
N ASP A 206 0.36 4.61 9.61
CA ASP A 206 0.03 5.98 10.07
C ASP A 206 -1.47 6.32 10.01
N GLY A 207 -2.32 5.35 9.67
CA GLY A 207 -3.77 5.50 9.62
C GLY A 207 -4.29 6.07 8.30
N LYS A 208 -3.40 6.30 7.32
CA LYS A 208 -3.74 6.95 6.05
C LYS A 208 -3.50 6.04 4.85
N ALA A 209 -4.35 6.19 3.84
CA ALA A 209 -4.10 5.66 2.51
C ALA A 209 -3.49 6.74 1.61
N ILE A 210 -2.54 6.38 0.75
CA ILE A 210 -2.08 7.28 -0.33
C ILE A 210 -3.07 7.21 -1.50
N LEU A 211 -3.45 8.37 -2.03
CA LEU A 211 -4.35 8.49 -3.17
C LEU A 211 -3.55 8.59 -4.47
N LEU A 212 -3.74 7.62 -5.36
CA LEU A 212 -3.27 7.64 -6.73
C LEU A 212 -4.44 7.96 -7.67
N PHE A 213 -4.26 8.93 -8.55
CA PHE A 213 -5.26 9.33 -9.53
C PHE A 213 -4.72 9.08 -10.94
N ALA A 214 -5.53 8.47 -11.81
CA ALA A 214 -5.15 8.24 -13.19
C ALA A 214 -5.15 9.55 -13.96
N ASN A 215 -4.17 9.74 -14.85
CA ASN A 215 -4.13 10.83 -15.81
C ASN A 215 -4.67 10.38 -17.16
N ARG A 216 -5.00 11.37 -18.01
CA ARG A 216 -5.24 11.16 -19.43
C ARG A 216 -3.93 10.94 -20.18
#